data_AF-A0A1G2Z495-F1
#
_entry.id   AF-A0A1G2Z495-F1
#
_cell.length_a   1.000
_cell.length_b   1.000
_cell.length_c   1.000
_cell.angle_alpha   90.00
_cell.angle_beta   90.00
_cell.angle_gamma   90.00
#
_symmetry.space_group_name_H-M   'P 1'
#
loop_
_entity.id
_entity.type
_entity.pdbx_description
1 polymer ?
#
loop_
_entity_poly.entity_id
_entity_poly.type
_entity_poly.pdbx_seq_one_letter_code
_entity_poly.pdbx_strand_id
1 'polypeptide(L)'
;MPVWNSKVQKWVRENKLVVLGIAQEQHPDRCRLFAQWQKLNWPILHDPINVMQVRGVPIEIAIDEHGVVRSLRPDLKTFEEEFLDKTFAPNGEESPSKSEKATLPDLTALRRRAEQNSSSDAWRQLGDALVLWGGPAGVNDAINAYTQAIKIKPEDGDAHFRLGVCYRIRYESSQQLPTDFQTAVDHWTIARQIEPNQYIWRRRIEQYGPRATKPYPFYDWVQSAAREIRARGDQPVELTVLPTSSEIADPDSSPDNEQLDAEPPDPQGRIIRDKLHLILSEVTVIPPRVKPGGTVRIHVTLRPDKNLKAHWNNEAEPVKLWIDPAPGWKAQPQLLTAPQGDKPETSEPRHVEFELHAANDASGTSTLSAYALYYVCEGAGGTCSFLRQDIPVTVTVDK
;
A
#
# COMPACT_ATOMS: atom_id res chain seq x y z
N MET A 1 -6.35 19.97 -1.46
CA MET A 1 -5.88 20.79 -0.32
C MET A 1 -4.81 21.85 -0.65
N PRO A 2 -3.87 21.71 -1.62
CA PRO A 2 -2.87 22.77 -1.87
C PRO A 2 -3.50 24.15 -2.14
N VAL A 3 -4.63 24.16 -2.86
CA VAL A 3 -5.40 25.37 -3.18
C VAL A 3 -5.97 26.06 -1.93
N TRP A 4 -6.37 25.30 -0.91
CA TRP A 4 -6.94 25.81 0.34
C TRP A 4 -5.87 26.21 1.37
N ASN A 5 -4.66 25.63 1.28
CA ASN A 5 -3.71 25.59 2.38
C ASN A 5 -3.34 27.00 2.92
N SER A 6 -3.02 27.96 2.06
CA SER A 6 -2.59 29.30 2.51
C SER A 6 -3.70 30.09 3.21
N LYS A 7 -4.93 30.09 2.66
CA LYS A 7 -6.08 30.76 3.27
C LYS A 7 -6.51 30.09 4.57
N VAL A 8 -6.60 28.75 4.57
CA VAL A 8 -6.98 27.98 5.75
C VAL A 8 -5.98 28.19 6.89
N GLN A 9 -4.68 28.18 6.60
CA GLN A 9 -3.65 28.48 7.61
C GLN A 9 -3.83 29.86 8.25
N LYS A 10 -4.23 30.88 7.48
CA LYS A 10 -4.51 32.21 8.02
C LYS A 10 -5.70 32.14 9.00
N TRP A 11 -6.82 31.57 8.59
CA TRP A 11 -8.03 31.49 9.43
C TRP A 11 -7.82 30.66 10.69
N VAL A 12 -7.05 29.57 10.61
CA VAL A 12 -6.66 28.75 11.76
C VAL A 12 -5.79 29.57 12.73
N ARG A 13 -4.80 30.33 12.24
CA ARG A 13 -3.96 31.21 13.09
C ARG A 13 -4.76 32.33 13.77
N GLU A 14 -5.82 32.80 13.12
CA GLU A 14 -6.73 33.84 13.64
C GLU A 14 -7.83 33.27 14.55
N ASN A 15 -7.82 31.95 14.83
CA ASN A 15 -8.87 31.24 15.60
C ASN A 15 -10.29 31.39 15.01
N LYS A 16 -10.41 31.65 13.70
CA LYS A 16 -11.70 31.74 12.99
C LYS A 16 -12.20 30.39 12.50
N LEU A 17 -11.31 29.41 12.36
CA LEU A 17 -11.63 28.11 11.78
C LEU A 17 -10.85 27.01 12.50
N VAL A 18 -11.54 25.93 12.84
CA VAL A 18 -10.92 24.65 13.24
C VAL A 18 -10.93 23.72 12.03
N VAL A 19 -9.82 23.04 11.79
CA VAL A 19 -9.67 22.12 10.66
C VAL A 19 -9.32 20.74 11.19
N LEU A 20 -9.96 19.73 10.63
CA LEU A 20 -9.65 18.33 10.85
C LEU A 20 -9.52 17.66 9.48
N GLY A 21 -8.33 17.10 9.20
CA GLY A 21 -8.12 16.29 8.01
C GLY A 21 -8.47 14.83 8.25
N ILE A 22 -8.94 14.13 7.23
CA ILE A 22 -8.99 12.66 7.20
C ILE A 22 -8.26 12.20 5.93
N ALA A 23 -7.27 11.32 6.07
CA ALA A 23 -6.45 10.85 4.96
C ALA A 23 -6.70 9.36 4.69
N GLN A 24 -7.11 9.06 3.45
CA GLN A 24 -7.32 7.71 2.93
C GLN A 24 -5.99 7.08 2.46
N GLU A 25 -5.04 6.98 3.39
CA GLU A 25 -3.67 6.54 3.17
C GLU A 25 -3.42 5.23 3.93
N GLN A 26 -2.60 4.33 3.39
CA GLN A 26 -2.22 3.07 4.03
C GLN A 26 -1.23 3.31 5.18
N HIS A 27 -0.27 4.21 4.98
CA HIS A 27 0.88 4.40 5.85
C HIS A 27 0.79 5.72 6.62
N PRO A 28 0.71 5.69 7.96
CA PRO A 28 0.57 6.91 8.76
C PRO A 28 1.80 7.84 8.63
N ASP A 29 2.99 7.29 8.39
CA ASP A 29 4.21 8.09 8.22
C ASP A 29 4.19 8.91 6.92
N ARG A 30 3.57 8.40 5.85
CA ARG A 30 3.38 9.15 4.60
C ARG A 30 2.46 10.36 4.84
N CYS A 31 1.39 10.19 5.61
CA CYS A 31 0.56 11.32 6.05
C CYS A 31 1.35 12.37 6.84
N ARG A 32 2.16 11.93 7.81
CA ARG A 32 2.98 12.81 8.65
C ARG A 32 4.02 13.56 7.83
N LEU A 33 4.73 12.87 6.93
CA LEU A 33 5.71 13.48 6.02
C LEU A 33 5.03 14.53 5.13
N PHE A 34 3.88 14.20 4.55
CA PHE A 34 3.13 15.15 3.74
C PHE A 34 2.70 16.39 4.55
N ALA A 35 2.18 16.18 5.77
CA ALA A 35 1.79 17.25 6.67
C ALA A 35 2.98 18.16 7.04
N GLN A 36 4.13 17.56 7.35
CA GLN A 36 5.37 18.28 7.63
C GLN A 36 5.85 19.07 6.40
N TRP A 37 5.80 18.45 5.22
CA TRP A 37 6.22 19.10 3.98
C TRP A 37 5.35 20.32 3.66
N GLN A 38 4.04 20.16 3.78
CA GLN A 38 3.03 21.20 3.46
C GLN A 38 2.75 22.16 4.62
N LYS A 39 3.47 22.02 5.75
CA LYS A 39 3.31 22.80 6.99
C LYS A 39 1.85 22.83 7.49
N LEU A 40 1.18 21.68 7.42
CA LEU A 40 -0.18 21.52 7.94
C LEU A 40 -0.10 21.46 9.47
N ASN A 41 -0.65 22.48 10.14
CA ASN A 41 -0.59 22.63 11.59
C ASN A 41 -1.89 22.21 12.31
N TRP A 42 -2.76 21.49 11.62
CA TRP A 42 -4.00 20.94 12.15
C TRP A 42 -3.95 19.40 12.15
N PRO A 43 -4.75 18.73 13.02
CA PRO A 43 -4.76 17.28 13.10
C PRO A 43 -5.25 16.62 11.80
N ILE A 44 -4.64 15.49 11.47
CA ILE A 44 -5.05 14.60 10.37
C ILE A 44 -5.30 13.22 10.96
N LEU A 45 -6.53 12.73 10.85
CA LEU A 45 -6.89 11.36 11.18
C LEU A 45 -6.50 10.44 10.03
N HIS A 46 -5.83 9.33 10.38
CA HIS A 46 -5.41 8.31 9.43
C HIS A 46 -6.53 7.28 9.26
N ASP A 47 -7.02 7.11 8.04
CA ASP A 47 -8.06 6.14 7.68
C ASP A 47 -7.56 5.20 6.57
N PRO A 48 -6.87 4.09 6.90
CA PRO A 48 -6.34 3.18 5.90
C PRO A 48 -7.42 2.28 5.26
N ILE A 49 -8.60 2.21 5.87
CA ILE A 49 -9.65 1.22 5.58
C ILE A 49 -10.95 1.84 5.03
N ASN A 50 -10.96 3.14 4.75
CA ASN A 50 -12.14 3.89 4.29
C ASN A 50 -13.34 3.70 5.23
N VAL A 51 -13.14 3.90 6.55
CA VAL A 51 -14.23 3.83 7.55
C VAL A 51 -15.37 4.78 7.20
N MET A 52 -15.02 5.97 6.69
CA MET A 52 -15.99 6.99 6.30
C MET A 52 -16.79 6.63 5.03
N GLN A 53 -16.45 5.52 4.36
CA GLN A 53 -17.08 5.03 3.13
C GLN A 53 -17.18 6.11 2.05
N VAL A 54 -16.15 6.96 1.96
CA VAL A 54 -16.12 8.02 0.96
C VAL A 54 -15.90 7.42 -0.42
N ARG A 55 -16.68 7.89 -1.39
CA ARG A 55 -16.64 7.40 -2.77
C ARG A 55 -15.60 8.11 -3.65
N GLY A 56 -14.92 9.11 -3.11
CA GLY A 56 -13.94 9.93 -3.83
C GLY A 56 -13.34 11.00 -2.92
N VAL A 57 -12.23 11.58 -3.36
CA VAL A 57 -11.51 12.67 -2.68
C VAL A 57 -11.01 13.70 -3.70
N PRO A 58 -10.78 14.96 -3.30
CA PRO A 58 -11.03 15.53 -1.96
C PRO A 58 -12.53 15.72 -1.67
N ILE A 59 -12.88 15.75 -0.38
CA ILE A 59 -14.19 16.16 0.13
C ILE A 59 -13.94 17.27 1.16
N GLU A 60 -14.57 18.42 0.97
CA GLU A 60 -14.54 19.53 1.91
C GLU A 60 -15.92 19.69 2.56
N ILE A 61 -15.97 19.69 3.89
CA ILE A 61 -17.23 19.84 4.65
C ILE A 61 -17.09 21.03 5.60
N ALA A 62 -18.07 21.92 5.57
CA ALA A 62 -18.18 23.05 6.50
C ALA A 62 -19.20 22.71 7.59
N ILE A 63 -18.75 22.71 8.84
CA ILE A 63 -19.54 22.38 10.03
C ILE A 63 -19.53 23.60 10.94
N ASP A 64 -20.71 24.10 11.30
CA ASP A 64 -20.86 25.29 12.14
C ASP A 64 -20.58 25.03 13.64
N GLU A 65 -20.68 26.08 14.45
CA GLU A 65 -20.44 26.07 15.89
C GLU A 65 -21.42 25.17 16.68
N HIS A 66 -22.51 24.72 16.07
CA HIS A 66 -23.50 23.82 16.68
C HIS A 66 -23.33 22.36 16.21
N GLY A 67 -22.31 22.08 15.39
CA GLY A 67 -22.05 20.75 14.84
C GLY A 67 -22.88 20.42 13.59
N VAL A 68 -23.51 21.41 12.97
CA VAL A 68 -24.39 21.22 11.81
C VAL A 68 -23.60 21.38 10.52
N VAL A 69 -23.72 20.41 9.61
CA VAL A 69 -23.15 20.50 8.27
C VAL A 69 -23.90 21.58 7.47
N ARG A 70 -23.20 22.66 7.10
CA ARG A 70 -23.74 23.76 6.29
C ARG A 70 -23.39 23.67 4.81
N SER A 71 -22.27 23.03 4.48
CA SER A 71 -21.87 22.80 3.09
C SER A 71 -21.05 21.53 2.94
N LEU A 72 -21.27 20.79 1.84
CA LEU A 72 -20.51 19.59 1.44
C LEU A 72 -19.49 19.87 0.33
N ARG A 73 -19.48 21.10 -0.19
CA ARG A 73 -18.56 21.61 -1.22
C ARG A 73 -18.45 23.14 -1.09
N PRO A 74 -17.85 23.66 0.00
CA PRO A 74 -17.65 25.10 0.15
C PRO A 74 -16.79 25.65 -0.99
N ASP A 75 -17.10 26.85 -1.49
CA ASP A 75 -16.24 27.56 -2.44
C ASP A 75 -15.23 28.43 -1.69
N LEU A 76 -13.94 28.17 -1.89
CA LEU A 76 -12.84 28.91 -1.28
C LEU A 76 -12.90 30.43 -1.52
N LYS A 77 -13.54 30.87 -2.61
CA LYS A 77 -13.64 32.30 -2.95
C LYS A 77 -14.64 33.02 -2.06
N THR A 78 -15.76 32.39 -1.74
CA THR A 78 -16.88 32.98 -0.98
C THR A 78 -16.95 32.48 0.47
N PHE A 79 -16.17 31.45 0.83
CA PHE A 79 -16.23 30.79 2.13
C PHE A 79 -16.15 31.73 3.35
N GLU A 80 -15.33 32.77 3.27
CA GLU A 80 -15.19 33.73 4.37
C GLU A 80 -16.51 34.47 4.63
N GLU A 81 -17.08 35.10 3.60
CA GLU A 81 -18.35 35.82 3.68
C GLU A 81 -19.55 34.89 3.95
N GLU A 82 -19.57 33.72 3.31
CA GLU A 82 -20.73 32.83 3.34
C GLU A 82 -20.80 31.95 4.58
N PHE A 83 -19.68 31.77 5.29
CA PHE A 83 -19.57 30.85 6.42
C PHE A 83 -18.83 31.45 7.62
N LEU A 84 -17.59 31.92 7.46
CA LEU A 84 -16.78 32.39 8.60
C LEU A 84 -17.29 33.68 9.24
N ASP A 85 -17.82 34.60 8.43
CA ASP A 85 -18.35 35.89 8.90
C ASP A 85 -19.81 35.78 9.38
N LYS A 86 -20.37 34.56 9.43
CA LYS A 86 -21.73 34.29 9.89
C LYS A 86 -21.74 33.63 11.26
N THR A 87 -22.81 33.92 12.00
CA THR A 87 -23.22 33.13 13.17
C THR A 87 -24.49 32.38 12.79
N PHE A 88 -24.54 31.10 13.11
CA PHE A 88 -25.67 30.25 12.74
C PHE A 88 -26.66 30.15 13.90
N ALA A 89 -27.94 30.16 13.58
CA ALA A 89 -28.98 29.91 14.57
C ALA A 89 -28.85 28.46 15.07
N PRO A 90 -29.00 28.21 16.39
CA PRO A 90 -29.05 26.86 16.91
C PRO A 90 -30.24 26.13 16.29
N ASN A 91 -30.03 24.90 15.81
CA ASN A 91 -31.15 24.06 15.42
C ASN A 91 -31.96 23.74 16.69
N GLY A 92 -33.30 23.85 16.63
CA GLY A 92 -34.19 23.62 17.77
C GLY A 92 -34.20 22.18 18.32
N GLU A 93 -33.46 21.27 17.69
CA GLU A 93 -33.06 19.99 18.27
C GLU A 93 -31.73 20.23 18.98
N GLU A 94 -31.73 20.19 20.32
CA GLU A 94 -30.52 20.31 21.13
C GLU A 94 -29.43 19.37 20.57
N SER A 95 -28.35 19.95 20.04
CA SER A 95 -27.10 19.23 19.78
C SER A 95 -26.75 18.50 21.08
N PRO A 96 -26.42 17.19 21.07
CA PRO A 96 -26.32 16.39 22.29
C PRO A 96 -25.44 17.11 23.32
N SER A 97 -26.07 17.65 24.37
CA SER A 97 -25.45 18.62 25.29
C SER A 97 -24.39 17.99 26.20
N LYS A 98 -24.20 16.67 26.09
CA LYS A 98 -23.12 15.96 26.76
C LYS A 98 -21.95 15.86 25.79
N SER A 99 -20.91 16.65 26.07
CA SER A 99 -19.58 16.31 25.58
C SER A 99 -19.17 14.97 26.20
N GLU A 100 -19.58 13.87 25.58
CA GLU A 100 -19.05 12.57 25.93
C GLU A 100 -17.56 12.60 25.60
N LYS A 101 -16.74 12.36 26.62
CA LYS A 101 -15.30 12.27 26.41
C LYS A 101 -15.06 11.11 25.46
N ALA A 102 -14.45 11.38 24.30
CA ALA A 102 -14.09 10.33 23.36
C ALA A 102 -13.20 9.29 24.06
N THR A 103 -13.67 8.06 24.13
CA THR A 103 -12.91 6.91 24.64
C THR A 103 -12.56 5.98 23.50
N LEU A 104 -11.52 5.16 23.70
CA LEU A 104 -11.25 4.04 22.81
C LEU A 104 -12.46 3.08 22.78
N PRO A 105 -12.70 2.40 21.65
CA PRO A 105 -13.77 1.42 21.58
C PRO A 105 -13.49 0.23 22.52
N ASP A 106 -14.54 -0.28 23.15
CA ASP A 106 -14.48 -1.52 23.93
C ASP A 106 -14.43 -2.73 22.98
N LEU A 107 -13.21 -3.19 22.68
CA LEU A 107 -12.96 -4.32 21.80
C LEU A 107 -13.59 -5.63 22.31
N THR A 108 -13.68 -5.81 23.64
CA THR A 108 -14.31 -6.99 24.24
C THR A 108 -15.82 -6.97 24.03
N ALA A 109 -16.46 -5.81 24.23
CA ALA A 109 -17.88 -5.66 23.96
C ALA A 109 -18.20 -5.82 22.47
N LEU A 110 -17.38 -5.26 21.57
CA LEU A 110 -17.54 -5.44 20.12
C LEU A 110 -17.40 -6.91 19.72
N ARG A 111 -16.44 -7.64 20.28
CA ARG A 111 -16.26 -9.07 20.01
C ARG A 111 -17.48 -9.89 20.42
N ARG A 112 -17.93 -9.72 21.65
CA ARG A 112 -19.15 -10.37 22.15
C ARG A 112 -20.36 -10.06 21.28
N ARG A 113 -20.52 -8.81 20.84
CA ARG A 113 -21.60 -8.40 19.93
C ARG A 113 -21.49 -9.11 18.58
N ALA A 114 -20.30 -9.17 17.99
CA ALA A 114 -20.08 -9.83 16.71
C ALA A 114 -20.41 -11.34 16.78
N GLU A 115 -20.01 -12.01 17.87
CA GLU A 115 -20.32 -13.42 18.12
C GLU A 115 -21.82 -13.66 18.33
N GLN A 116 -22.51 -12.80 19.08
CA GLN A 116 -23.95 -12.92 19.36
C GLN A 116 -24.82 -12.60 18.16
N ASN A 117 -24.55 -11.48 17.47
CA ASN A 117 -25.37 -11.02 16.35
C ASN A 117 -25.02 -11.75 15.05
N SER A 118 -23.80 -12.29 14.94
CA SER A 118 -23.30 -13.05 13.79
C SER A 118 -23.65 -12.42 12.44
N SER A 119 -23.61 -11.09 12.35
CA SER A 119 -23.88 -10.33 11.13
C SER A 119 -22.59 -9.79 10.53
N SER A 120 -22.56 -9.62 9.20
CA SER A 120 -21.39 -9.07 8.50
C SER A 120 -20.98 -7.72 9.07
N ASP A 121 -21.95 -6.84 9.33
CA ASP A 121 -21.69 -5.50 9.88
C ASP A 121 -21.10 -5.54 11.30
N ALA A 122 -21.55 -6.46 12.16
CA ALA A 122 -21.02 -6.58 13.51
C ALA A 122 -19.56 -7.06 13.50
N TRP A 123 -19.25 -8.04 12.64
CA TRP A 123 -17.87 -8.50 12.42
C TRP A 123 -16.98 -7.42 11.78
N ARG A 124 -17.51 -6.65 10.82
CA ARG A 124 -16.82 -5.48 10.25
C ARG A 124 -16.51 -4.42 11.31
N GLN A 125 -17.49 -4.05 12.15
CA GLN A 125 -17.27 -3.07 13.22
C GLN A 125 -16.17 -3.50 14.20
N LEU A 126 -16.13 -4.80 14.54
CA LEU A 126 -15.03 -5.36 15.32
C LEU A 126 -13.69 -5.26 14.57
N GLY A 127 -13.67 -5.64 13.29
CA GLY A 127 -12.49 -5.55 12.44
C GLY A 127 -11.93 -4.13 12.31
N ASP A 128 -12.81 -3.14 12.10
CA ASP A 128 -12.47 -1.72 12.03
C ASP A 128 -11.79 -1.28 13.33
N ALA A 129 -12.38 -1.68 14.46
CA ALA A 129 -11.86 -1.30 15.75
C ALA A 129 -10.49 -1.93 16.05
N LEU A 130 -10.32 -3.20 15.67
CA LEU A 130 -9.08 -3.94 15.85
C LEU A 130 -7.93 -3.39 14.98
N VAL A 131 -8.20 -3.03 13.72
CA VAL A 131 -7.13 -2.50 12.84
C VAL A 131 -6.73 -1.07 13.22
N LEU A 132 -7.67 -0.23 13.68
CA LEU A 132 -7.39 1.16 14.04
C LEU A 132 -6.82 1.32 15.46
N TRP A 133 -7.26 0.50 16.43
CA TRP A 133 -6.91 0.68 17.84
C TRP A 133 -6.32 -0.56 18.51
N GLY A 134 -6.28 -1.73 17.86
CA GLY A 134 -5.76 -2.98 18.42
C GLY A 134 -4.25 -3.19 18.31
N GLY A 135 -3.52 -2.28 17.65
CA GLY A 135 -2.08 -2.38 17.44
C GLY A 135 -1.67 -3.61 16.60
N PRO A 136 -0.38 -4.04 16.65
CA PRO A 136 0.11 -5.14 15.81
C PRO A 136 -0.60 -6.47 16.02
N ALA A 137 -1.03 -6.78 17.26
CA ALA A 137 -1.81 -7.99 17.54
C ALA A 137 -3.24 -7.88 16.98
N GLY A 138 -3.81 -6.67 17.00
CA GLY A 138 -5.13 -6.38 16.45
C GLY A 138 -5.27 -6.66 14.96
N VAL A 139 -4.19 -6.60 14.17
CA VAL A 139 -4.24 -6.87 12.72
C VAL A 139 -4.64 -8.31 12.42
N ASN A 140 -4.10 -9.29 13.14
CA ASN A 140 -4.47 -10.70 12.95
C ASN A 140 -5.93 -10.96 13.37
N ASP A 141 -6.36 -10.35 14.47
CA ASP A 141 -7.74 -10.43 14.90
C ASP A 141 -8.70 -9.75 13.93
N ALA A 142 -8.28 -8.64 13.31
CA ALA A 142 -9.04 -7.94 12.27
C ALA A 142 -9.19 -8.81 11.02
N ILE A 143 -8.11 -9.48 10.58
CA ILE A 143 -8.15 -10.48 9.49
C ILE A 143 -9.19 -11.55 9.80
N ASN A 144 -9.20 -12.09 11.02
CA ASN A 144 -10.19 -13.07 11.46
C ASN A 144 -11.62 -12.50 11.43
N ALA A 145 -11.82 -11.27 11.94
CA ALA A 145 -13.13 -10.63 11.97
C ALA A 145 -13.69 -10.39 10.57
N TYR A 146 -12.92 -9.79 9.66
CA TYR A 146 -13.36 -9.59 8.27
C TYR A 146 -13.57 -10.91 7.53
N THR A 147 -12.79 -11.95 7.85
CA THR A 147 -13.02 -13.30 7.31
C THR A 147 -14.39 -13.85 7.75
N GLN A 148 -14.81 -13.61 9.00
CA GLN A 148 -16.17 -13.98 9.44
C GLN A 148 -17.24 -13.15 8.72
N ALA A 149 -17.01 -11.85 8.53
CA ALA A 149 -17.91 -10.99 7.78
C ALA A 149 -18.15 -11.53 6.36
N ILE A 150 -17.08 -11.89 5.64
CA ILE A 150 -17.15 -12.47 4.27
C ILE A 150 -17.80 -13.86 4.27
N LYS A 151 -17.60 -14.69 5.31
CA LYS A 151 -18.33 -15.98 5.42
C LYS A 151 -19.84 -15.79 5.50
N ILE A 152 -20.29 -14.74 6.19
CA ILE A 152 -21.72 -14.43 6.34
C ILE A 152 -22.27 -13.76 5.07
N LYS A 153 -21.51 -12.81 4.51
CA LYS A 153 -21.86 -12.08 3.29
C LYS A 153 -20.66 -12.11 2.33
N PRO A 154 -20.60 -13.09 1.41
CA PRO A 154 -19.48 -13.22 0.46
C PRO A 154 -19.28 -12.02 -0.46
N GLU A 155 -20.33 -11.24 -0.71
CA GLU A 155 -20.28 -10.03 -1.55
C GLU A 155 -20.17 -8.73 -0.73
N ASP A 156 -19.59 -8.79 0.48
CA ASP A 156 -19.32 -7.60 1.28
C ASP A 156 -18.06 -6.87 0.78
N GLY A 157 -18.25 -5.91 -0.13
CA GLY A 157 -17.17 -5.14 -0.75
C GLY A 157 -16.26 -4.43 0.25
N ASP A 158 -16.83 -3.82 1.30
CA ASP A 158 -16.05 -3.20 2.38
C ASP A 158 -15.20 -4.25 3.09
N ALA A 159 -15.77 -5.39 3.49
CA ALA A 159 -15.02 -6.42 4.19
C ALA A 159 -13.86 -6.96 3.34
N HIS A 160 -14.07 -7.14 2.03
CA HIS A 160 -12.99 -7.48 1.11
C HIS A 160 -11.92 -6.40 1.05
N PHE A 161 -12.30 -5.12 0.87
CA PHE A 161 -11.32 -4.03 0.81
C PHE A 161 -10.47 -3.94 2.08
N ARG A 162 -11.13 -3.97 3.24
CA ARG A 162 -10.51 -3.84 4.57
C ARG A 162 -9.65 -5.05 4.92
N LEU A 163 -10.07 -6.25 4.52
CA LEU A 163 -9.26 -7.46 4.67
C LEU A 163 -7.98 -7.36 3.84
N GLY A 164 -8.06 -6.85 2.60
CA GLY A 164 -6.87 -6.61 1.79
C GLY A 164 -5.91 -5.60 2.42
N VAL A 165 -6.44 -4.53 3.04
CA VAL A 165 -5.65 -3.58 3.83
C VAL A 165 -4.93 -4.27 4.99
N CYS A 166 -5.62 -5.14 5.74
CA CYS A 166 -5.02 -5.84 6.87
C CYS A 166 -3.91 -6.81 6.44
N TYR A 167 -4.12 -7.55 5.35
CA TYR A 167 -3.07 -8.41 4.79
C TYR A 167 -1.85 -7.58 4.37
N ARG A 168 -2.04 -6.40 3.76
CA ARG A 168 -0.91 -5.51 3.44
C ARG A 168 -0.20 -5.00 4.69
N ILE A 169 -0.93 -4.59 5.74
CA ILE A 169 -0.33 -4.18 7.02
C ILE A 169 0.50 -5.33 7.61
N ARG A 170 -0.01 -6.57 7.58
CA ARG A 170 0.71 -7.73 8.10
C ARG A 170 1.95 -8.05 7.28
N TYR A 171 1.85 -7.98 5.95
CA TYR A 171 2.96 -8.13 5.00
C TYR A 171 4.13 -7.18 5.29
N GLU A 172 3.82 -5.94 5.68
CA GLU A 172 4.82 -4.90 5.99
C GLU A 172 5.33 -4.98 7.43
N SER A 173 4.85 -5.95 8.22
CA SER A 173 5.18 -6.10 9.64
C SER A 173 6.14 -7.28 9.89
N SER A 174 6.58 -7.43 11.14
CA SER A 174 7.34 -8.62 11.56
C SER A 174 6.54 -9.92 11.56
N GLN A 175 5.21 -9.87 11.40
CA GLN A 175 4.29 -11.02 11.41
C GLN A 175 3.89 -11.49 10.02
N GLN A 176 4.57 -10.99 8.98
CA GLN A 176 4.27 -11.29 7.59
C GLN A 176 4.23 -12.79 7.27
N LEU A 177 3.38 -13.15 6.33
CA LEU A 177 3.39 -14.45 5.65
C LEU A 177 3.68 -14.26 4.15
N PRO A 178 4.31 -15.23 3.48
CA PRO A 178 4.71 -15.10 2.07
C PRO A 178 3.57 -14.75 1.10
N THR A 179 2.34 -15.17 1.41
CA THR A 179 1.17 -14.95 0.55
C THR A 179 0.42 -13.66 0.86
N ASP A 180 0.77 -12.93 1.92
CA ASP A 180 -0.04 -11.81 2.41
C ASP A 180 -0.26 -10.74 1.34
N PHE A 181 0.77 -10.38 0.57
CA PHE A 181 0.60 -9.34 -0.45
C PHE A 181 -0.28 -9.81 -1.63
N GLN A 182 -0.12 -11.05 -2.09
CA GLN A 182 -1.01 -11.63 -3.11
C GLN A 182 -2.45 -11.69 -2.58
N THR A 183 -2.65 -12.17 -1.35
CA THR A 183 -3.98 -12.23 -0.74
C THR A 183 -4.60 -10.84 -0.58
N ALA A 184 -3.80 -9.81 -0.29
CA ALA A 184 -4.27 -8.42 -0.28
C ALA A 184 -4.81 -7.99 -1.65
N VAL A 185 -4.04 -8.26 -2.70
CA VAL A 185 -4.39 -7.95 -4.10
C VAL A 185 -5.65 -8.70 -4.53
N ASP A 186 -5.79 -9.97 -4.17
CA ASP A 186 -6.96 -10.79 -4.49
C ASP A 186 -8.22 -10.19 -3.86
N HIS A 187 -8.17 -9.84 -2.57
CA HIS A 187 -9.31 -9.22 -1.89
C HIS A 187 -9.64 -7.82 -2.42
N TRP A 188 -8.65 -6.98 -2.74
CA TRP A 188 -8.90 -5.68 -3.40
C TRP A 188 -9.49 -5.85 -4.79
N THR A 189 -9.09 -6.88 -5.53
CA THR A 189 -9.65 -7.20 -6.84
C THR A 189 -11.12 -7.57 -6.72
N ILE A 190 -11.48 -8.42 -5.75
CA ILE A 190 -12.88 -8.78 -5.47
C ILE A 190 -13.69 -7.55 -5.05
N ALA A 191 -13.18 -6.72 -4.12
CA ALA A 191 -13.86 -5.49 -3.69
C ALA A 191 -14.16 -4.55 -4.87
N ARG A 192 -13.21 -4.39 -5.79
CA ARG A 192 -13.38 -3.61 -7.02
C ARG A 192 -14.37 -4.26 -8.00
N GLN A 193 -14.48 -5.58 -8.06
CA GLN A 193 -15.49 -6.25 -8.88
C GLN A 193 -16.90 -6.02 -8.34
N ILE A 194 -17.07 -6.05 -7.00
CA ILE A 194 -18.34 -5.76 -6.33
C ILE A 194 -18.73 -4.29 -6.51
N GLU A 195 -17.79 -3.35 -6.29
CA GLU A 195 -18.04 -1.91 -6.43
C GLU A 195 -17.00 -1.21 -7.33
N PRO A 196 -17.13 -1.31 -8.67
CA PRO A 196 -16.12 -0.80 -9.61
C PRO A 196 -15.98 0.73 -9.62
N ASN A 197 -16.97 1.45 -9.10
CA ASN A 197 -16.98 2.92 -9.02
C ASN A 197 -16.39 3.46 -7.70
N GLN A 198 -15.97 2.61 -6.77
CA GLN A 198 -15.33 3.06 -5.53
C GLN A 198 -13.90 3.57 -5.82
N TYR A 199 -13.77 4.89 -5.89
CA TYR A 199 -12.53 5.56 -6.28
C TYR A 199 -11.34 5.15 -5.40
N ILE A 200 -11.52 5.13 -4.08
CA ILE A 200 -10.46 4.82 -3.11
C ILE A 200 -9.91 3.41 -3.33
N TRP A 201 -10.80 2.44 -3.53
CA TRP A 201 -10.44 1.04 -3.72
C TRP A 201 -9.71 0.82 -5.04
N ARG A 202 -10.18 1.47 -6.10
CA ARG A 202 -9.52 1.44 -7.40
C ARG A 202 -8.10 2.02 -7.31
N ARG A 203 -7.92 3.16 -6.65
CA ARG A 203 -6.59 3.77 -6.47
C ARG A 203 -5.66 2.89 -5.64
N ARG A 204 -6.18 2.18 -4.64
CA ARG A 204 -5.39 1.28 -3.79
C ARG A 204 -4.71 0.14 -4.55
N ILE A 205 -5.36 -0.44 -5.56
CA ILE A 205 -4.75 -1.51 -6.36
C ILE A 205 -3.89 -0.95 -7.50
N GLU A 206 -4.31 0.17 -8.11
CA GLU A 206 -3.57 0.82 -9.21
C GLU A 206 -2.17 1.29 -8.78
N GLN A 207 -1.98 1.64 -7.50
CA GLN A 207 -0.67 2.04 -6.98
C GLN A 207 0.39 0.94 -7.17
N TYR A 208 -0.01 -0.33 -7.13
CA TYR A 208 0.89 -1.48 -7.29
C TYR A 208 0.84 -2.13 -8.68
N GLY A 209 -0.13 -1.73 -9.53
CA GLY A 209 -0.37 -2.32 -10.84
C GLY A 209 0.59 -1.84 -11.95
N PRO A 210 0.30 -2.20 -13.21
CA PRO A 210 1.10 -1.80 -14.37
C PRO A 210 1.14 -0.28 -14.55
N ARG A 211 2.27 0.25 -15.02
CA ARG A 211 2.50 1.68 -15.26
C ARG A 211 1.43 2.29 -16.17
N ALA A 212 1.07 1.61 -17.26
CA ALA A 212 0.07 2.09 -18.21
C ALA A 212 -1.35 2.27 -17.60
N THR A 213 -1.64 1.64 -16.47
CA THR A 213 -2.94 1.76 -15.79
C THR A 213 -2.98 2.92 -14.79
N LYS A 214 -1.84 3.58 -14.53
CA LYS A 214 -1.74 4.62 -13.52
C LYS A 214 -2.16 5.98 -14.08
N PRO A 215 -3.05 6.70 -13.39
CA PRO A 215 -3.53 8.02 -13.81
C PRO A 215 -2.47 9.14 -13.66
N TYR A 216 -1.55 8.95 -12.72
CA TYR A 216 -0.54 9.89 -12.25
C TYR A 216 0.42 9.14 -11.32
N PRO A 217 1.60 9.70 -11.01
CA PRO A 217 2.49 9.16 -10.01
C PRO A 217 1.91 9.34 -8.59
N PHE A 218 1.90 8.29 -7.77
CA PHE A 218 1.27 8.37 -6.44
C PHE A 218 2.18 9.04 -5.40
N TYR A 219 3.48 8.75 -5.42
CA TYR A 219 4.40 9.11 -4.33
C TYR A 219 5.71 9.79 -4.75
N ASP A 220 5.83 10.32 -5.97
CA ASP A 220 7.02 11.08 -6.42
C ASP A 220 7.35 12.26 -5.49
N TRP A 221 6.32 12.81 -4.86
CA TRP A 221 6.47 13.89 -3.88
C TRP A 221 7.29 13.48 -2.66
N VAL A 222 7.45 12.20 -2.33
CA VAL A 222 8.17 11.74 -1.12
C VAL A 222 9.63 12.17 -1.14
N GLN A 223 10.32 12.00 -2.27
CA GLN A 223 11.72 12.39 -2.39
C GLN A 223 11.88 13.92 -2.38
N SER A 224 11.01 14.63 -3.11
CA SER A 224 11.00 16.09 -3.12
C SER A 224 10.69 16.67 -1.74
N ALA A 225 9.72 16.10 -1.03
CA ALA A 225 9.40 16.45 0.35
C ALA A 225 10.62 16.30 1.26
N ALA A 226 11.25 15.13 1.27
CA ALA A 226 12.41 14.89 2.11
C ALA A 226 13.57 15.86 1.81
N ARG A 227 13.83 16.15 0.53
CA ARG A 227 14.86 17.11 0.09
C ARG A 227 14.54 18.54 0.53
N GLU A 228 13.32 19.01 0.31
CA GLU A 228 12.89 20.36 0.68
C GLU A 228 12.82 20.58 2.19
N ILE A 229 12.45 19.55 2.95
CA ILE A 229 12.48 19.57 4.42
C ILE A 229 13.92 19.69 4.93
N ARG A 230 14.87 18.93 4.37
CA ARG A 230 16.29 19.07 4.72
C ARG A 230 16.86 20.43 4.34
N ALA A 231 16.49 20.95 3.16
CA ALA A 231 16.99 22.25 2.68
C ALA A 231 16.63 23.43 3.59
N ARG A 232 15.57 23.33 4.39
CA ARG A 232 15.17 24.34 5.39
C ARG A 232 15.71 24.07 6.80
N GLY A 233 16.53 23.04 6.98
CA GLY A 233 17.17 22.70 8.27
C GLY A 233 16.40 21.73 9.16
N ASP A 234 15.29 21.16 8.68
CA ASP A 234 14.49 20.17 9.44
C ASP A 234 14.90 18.73 9.08
N GLN A 235 14.73 17.80 10.00
CA GLN A 235 14.79 16.36 9.70
C GLN A 235 13.43 15.88 9.17
N PRO A 236 13.38 15.23 7.99
CA PRO A 236 12.13 14.70 7.46
C PRO A 236 11.63 13.54 8.31
N VAL A 237 10.32 13.43 8.44
CA VAL A 237 9.66 12.26 9.01
C VAL A 237 10.15 11.01 8.27
N GLU A 238 10.68 10.06 9.04
CA GLU A 238 11.14 8.78 8.53
C GLU A 238 9.94 7.92 8.12
N LEU A 239 10.05 7.27 6.96
CA LEU A 239 9.02 6.35 6.48
C LEU A 239 9.42 4.92 6.85
N THR A 240 8.58 4.24 7.62
CA THR A 240 8.77 2.81 7.92
C THR A 240 8.72 1.94 6.66
N VAL A 241 7.88 2.33 5.70
CA VAL A 241 7.73 1.66 4.40
C VAL A 241 7.93 2.68 3.28
N LEU A 242 9.05 2.54 2.57
CA LEU A 242 9.37 3.38 1.42
C LEU A 242 8.48 3.02 0.21
N PRO A 243 8.07 4.00 -0.61
CA PRO A 243 7.43 3.72 -1.89
C PRO A 243 8.31 2.85 -2.78
N THR A 244 7.73 1.87 -3.44
CA THR A 244 8.44 1.04 -4.42
C THR A 244 8.41 1.65 -5.82
N SER A 245 9.11 1.04 -6.79
CA SER A 245 9.13 1.53 -8.17
C SER A 245 7.74 1.53 -8.85
N SER A 246 6.80 0.74 -8.35
CA SER A 246 5.41 0.76 -8.79
C SER A 246 4.67 1.99 -8.28
N GLU A 247 5.04 2.51 -7.12
CA GLU A 247 4.33 3.59 -6.45
C GLU A 247 4.81 4.99 -6.90
N ILE A 248 5.94 5.04 -7.62
CA ILE A 248 6.55 6.25 -8.18
C ILE A 248 6.54 6.19 -9.71
N ALA A 249 6.50 7.35 -10.37
CA ALA A 249 6.89 7.47 -11.77
C ALA A 249 8.37 7.80 -11.79
N ASP A 250 9.18 6.85 -12.24
CA ASP A 250 10.59 7.09 -12.46
C ASP A 250 10.75 7.95 -13.74
N PRO A 251 11.24 9.20 -13.66
CA PRO A 251 11.48 10.04 -14.84
C PRO A 251 12.57 9.47 -15.75
N ASP A 252 13.47 8.63 -15.22
CA ASP A 252 14.58 8.01 -15.95
C ASP A 252 14.19 6.63 -16.52
N SER A 253 13.06 6.04 -16.09
CA SER A 253 12.51 4.82 -16.69
C SER A 253 11.71 5.14 -17.95
N SER A 254 12.40 5.66 -18.97
CA SER A 254 11.87 5.55 -20.32
C SER A 254 11.88 4.06 -20.70
N PRO A 255 10.78 3.46 -21.19
CA PRO A 255 10.79 2.09 -21.70
C PRO A 255 11.86 1.87 -22.79
N ASP A 256 12.32 2.96 -23.41
CA ASP A 256 13.35 2.98 -24.45
C ASP A 256 14.79 2.87 -23.93
N ASN A 257 15.03 2.94 -22.61
CA ASN A 257 16.39 2.87 -22.02
C ASN A 257 16.70 1.51 -21.36
N GLU A 258 15.79 0.54 -21.46
CA GLU A 258 15.96 -0.79 -20.92
C GLU A 258 16.64 -1.70 -21.96
N GLN A 259 17.69 -2.39 -21.54
CA GLN A 259 18.54 -3.23 -22.37
C GLN A 259 17.72 -4.42 -22.91
N LEU A 260 17.11 -4.25 -24.08
CA LEU A 260 16.27 -5.26 -24.76
C LEU A 260 17.05 -6.53 -25.13
N ASP A 261 18.39 -6.45 -25.16
CA ASP A 261 19.32 -7.52 -25.54
C ASP A 261 20.24 -7.91 -24.38
N ALA A 262 19.71 -8.06 -23.17
CA ALA A 262 20.50 -8.60 -22.05
C ALA A 262 20.75 -10.11 -22.25
N GLU A 263 21.99 -10.57 -22.02
CA GLU A 263 22.30 -11.99 -22.03
C GLU A 263 21.94 -12.65 -20.68
N PRO A 264 21.46 -13.92 -20.68
CA PRO A 264 21.17 -14.64 -19.44
C PRO A 264 22.46 -14.79 -18.61
N PRO A 265 22.47 -14.36 -17.33
CA PRO A 265 23.68 -14.42 -16.51
C PRO A 265 24.11 -15.84 -16.11
N ASP A 266 23.25 -16.84 -16.25
CA ASP A 266 23.57 -18.26 -16.04
C ASP A 266 22.95 -19.15 -17.14
N PRO A 267 23.43 -19.04 -18.40
CA PRO A 267 22.79 -19.69 -19.54
C PRO A 267 22.84 -21.22 -19.46
N GLN A 268 23.91 -21.76 -18.88
CA GLN A 268 24.08 -23.21 -18.72
C GLN A 268 23.58 -23.72 -17.37
N GLY A 269 22.98 -22.86 -16.52
CA GLY A 269 22.43 -23.28 -15.24
C GLY A 269 23.48 -23.88 -14.30
N ARG A 270 24.72 -23.39 -14.31
CA ARG A 270 25.84 -23.99 -13.56
C ARG A 270 25.93 -23.51 -12.11
N ILE A 271 25.28 -22.39 -11.79
CA ILE A 271 25.29 -21.84 -10.44
C ILE A 271 24.53 -22.77 -9.49
N ILE A 272 25.08 -22.95 -8.29
CA ILE A 272 24.53 -23.83 -7.26
C ILE A 272 23.19 -23.26 -6.77
N ARG A 273 22.17 -24.11 -6.63
CA ARG A 273 20.86 -23.68 -6.12
C ARG A 273 20.89 -23.49 -4.61
N ASP A 274 20.16 -22.49 -4.13
CA ASP A 274 19.86 -22.30 -2.72
C ASP A 274 18.88 -23.37 -2.22
N LYS A 275 19.43 -24.55 -1.90
CA LYS A 275 18.66 -25.68 -1.35
C LYS A 275 18.36 -25.54 0.14
N LEU A 276 19.04 -24.62 0.83
CA LEU A 276 18.85 -24.36 2.25
C LEU A 276 17.74 -23.32 2.49
N HIS A 277 17.29 -22.64 1.42
CA HIS A 277 16.33 -21.55 1.50
C HIS A 277 16.83 -20.42 2.40
N LEU A 278 18.12 -20.06 2.26
CA LEU A 278 18.70 -18.90 2.93
C LEU A 278 17.94 -17.63 2.57
N ILE A 279 17.42 -17.57 1.33
CA ILE A 279 16.52 -16.52 0.86
C ILE A 279 15.12 -17.11 0.60
N LEU A 280 14.12 -16.52 1.25
CA LEU A 280 12.71 -16.76 0.97
C LEU A 280 12.26 -15.84 -0.18
N SER A 281 11.56 -16.39 -1.16
CA SER A 281 11.00 -15.64 -2.28
C SER A 281 9.49 -15.54 -2.19
N GLU A 282 8.97 -14.34 -2.46
CA GLU A 282 7.55 -14.02 -2.47
C GLU A 282 7.23 -13.37 -3.82
N VAL A 283 6.20 -13.87 -4.52
CA VAL A 283 5.79 -13.35 -5.83
C VAL A 283 4.35 -12.87 -5.73
N THR A 284 4.09 -11.64 -6.16
CA THR A 284 2.74 -11.07 -6.26
C THR A 284 2.49 -10.57 -7.68
N VAL A 285 1.32 -10.90 -8.22
CA VAL A 285 0.91 -10.61 -9.61
C VAL A 285 -0.26 -9.64 -9.59
N ILE A 286 -0.11 -8.49 -10.26
CA ILE A 286 -1.07 -7.39 -10.21
C ILE A 286 -1.36 -6.85 -11.63
N PRO A 287 -2.59 -6.95 -12.15
CA PRO A 287 -3.73 -7.66 -11.57
C PRO A 287 -3.50 -9.19 -11.52
N PRO A 288 -4.22 -9.92 -10.65
CA PRO A 288 -4.04 -11.38 -10.50
C PRO A 288 -4.53 -12.16 -11.73
N ARG A 289 -5.36 -11.54 -12.58
CA ARG A 289 -5.86 -12.08 -13.85
C ARG A 289 -5.78 -11.01 -14.92
N VAL A 290 -5.53 -11.42 -16.15
CA VAL A 290 -5.37 -10.53 -17.29
C VAL A 290 -6.06 -11.09 -18.53
N LYS A 291 -6.47 -10.24 -19.47
CA LYS A 291 -6.93 -10.67 -20.79
C LYS A 291 -5.74 -10.99 -21.71
N PRO A 292 -5.92 -11.75 -22.80
CA PRO A 292 -4.88 -11.94 -23.80
C PRO A 292 -4.35 -10.58 -24.30
N GLY A 293 -3.02 -10.46 -24.45
CA GLY A 293 -2.35 -9.20 -24.79
C GLY A 293 -2.27 -8.15 -23.66
N GLY A 294 -2.86 -8.42 -22.49
CA GLY A 294 -2.83 -7.49 -21.37
C GLY A 294 -1.50 -7.55 -20.59
N THR A 295 -1.33 -6.60 -19.66
CA THR A 295 -0.09 -6.43 -18.89
C THR A 295 -0.34 -6.69 -17.42
N VAL A 296 0.59 -7.40 -16.77
CA VAL A 296 0.65 -7.56 -15.32
C VAL A 296 1.97 -6.99 -14.79
N ARG A 297 1.92 -6.40 -13.59
CA ARG A 297 3.09 -5.99 -12.81
C ARG A 297 3.40 -7.13 -11.83
N ILE A 298 4.63 -7.60 -11.87
CA ILE A 298 5.13 -8.64 -10.98
C ILE A 298 5.98 -7.98 -9.90
N HIS A 299 5.70 -8.34 -8.65
CA HIS A 299 6.47 -7.95 -7.49
C HIS A 299 7.17 -9.18 -6.94
N VAL A 300 8.50 -9.14 -6.91
CA VAL A 300 9.34 -10.19 -6.31
C VAL A 300 10.02 -9.62 -5.08
N THR A 301 9.75 -10.22 -3.92
CA THR A 301 10.45 -9.91 -2.68
C THR A 301 11.34 -11.08 -2.31
N LEU A 302 12.62 -10.77 -2.10
CA LEU A 302 13.64 -11.71 -1.67
C LEU A 302 14.06 -11.35 -0.25
N ARG A 303 13.93 -12.29 0.68
CA ARG A 303 14.11 -12.03 2.10
C ARG A 303 15.08 -13.02 2.73
N PRO A 304 16.14 -12.56 3.39
CA PRO A 304 16.97 -13.44 4.19
C PRO A 304 16.17 -14.12 5.30
N ASP A 305 16.30 -15.45 5.41
CA ASP A 305 15.66 -16.22 6.47
C ASP A 305 16.33 -15.91 7.82
N LYS A 306 15.55 -15.30 8.71
CA LYS A 306 15.98 -14.93 10.06
C LYS A 306 16.32 -16.15 10.93
N ASN A 307 15.66 -17.29 10.72
CA ASN A 307 15.92 -18.52 11.49
C ASN A 307 17.30 -19.09 11.17
N LEU A 308 17.73 -18.96 9.91
CA LEU A 308 19.04 -19.36 9.43
C LEU A 308 20.09 -18.25 9.64
N LYS A 309 19.69 -17.09 10.18
CA LYS A 309 20.53 -15.90 10.32
C LYS A 309 21.18 -15.51 8.98
N ALA A 310 20.46 -15.71 7.89
CA ALA A 310 20.90 -15.34 6.56
C ALA A 310 20.97 -13.81 6.44
N HIS A 311 21.93 -13.32 5.67
CA HIS A 311 22.08 -11.90 5.38
C HIS A 311 22.78 -11.70 4.02
N TRP A 312 22.55 -10.52 3.43
CA TRP A 312 23.18 -10.12 2.18
C TRP A 312 24.63 -9.73 2.41
N ASN A 313 25.49 -10.06 1.44
CA ASN A 313 26.81 -9.45 1.29
C ASN A 313 26.73 -8.37 0.22
N ASN A 314 26.75 -7.10 0.65
CA ASN A 314 26.65 -5.94 -0.23
C ASN A 314 28.03 -5.48 -0.76
N GLU A 315 29.14 -6.08 -0.34
CA GLU A 315 30.47 -5.86 -0.95
C GLU A 315 30.65 -6.65 -2.25
N ALA A 316 29.79 -7.66 -2.47
CA ALA A 316 29.71 -8.44 -3.71
C ALA A 316 28.76 -7.80 -4.74
N GLU A 317 28.57 -8.47 -5.88
CA GLU A 317 27.63 -8.00 -6.90
C GLU A 317 26.19 -7.94 -6.35
N PRO A 318 25.39 -6.95 -6.79
CA PRO A 318 23.97 -6.87 -6.48
C PRO A 318 23.18 -8.14 -6.87
N VAL A 319 22.02 -8.32 -6.25
CA VAL A 319 21.07 -9.36 -6.65
C VAL A 319 20.59 -9.11 -8.07
N LYS A 320 20.71 -10.11 -8.93
CA LYS A 320 20.22 -10.08 -10.32
C LYS A 320 19.00 -10.98 -10.46
N LEU A 321 17.94 -10.48 -11.08
CA LEU A 321 16.76 -11.27 -11.45
C LEU A 321 16.69 -11.38 -12.97
N TRP A 322 16.76 -12.61 -13.48
CA TRP A 322 16.57 -12.91 -14.90
C TRP A 322 15.19 -13.52 -15.13
N ILE A 323 14.50 -13.06 -16.17
CA ILE A 323 13.21 -13.58 -16.60
C ILE A 323 13.37 -14.30 -17.94
N ASP A 324 12.89 -15.53 -18.02
CA ASP A 324 12.79 -16.32 -19.24
C ASP A 324 11.31 -16.43 -19.63
N PRO A 325 10.80 -15.49 -20.45
CA PRO A 325 9.39 -15.46 -20.79
C PRO A 325 9.03 -16.64 -21.70
N ALA A 326 7.85 -17.22 -21.48
CA ALA A 326 7.30 -18.25 -22.37
C ALA A 326 7.11 -17.69 -23.81
N PRO A 327 7.07 -18.53 -24.85
CA PRO A 327 6.87 -18.07 -26.22
C PRO A 327 5.67 -17.12 -26.35
N GLY A 328 5.89 -15.96 -26.99
CA GLY A 328 4.87 -14.92 -27.18
C GLY A 328 4.69 -13.95 -26.01
N TRP A 329 5.21 -14.26 -24.81
CA TRP A 329 5.25 -13.34 -23.68
C TRP A 329 6.45 -12.41 -23.79
N LYS A 330 6.32 -11.20 -23.21
CA LYS A 330 7.43 -10.24 -23.12
C LYS A 330 7.59 -9.77 -21.68
N ALA A 331 8.83 -9.80 -21.19
CA ALA A 331 9.19 -9.23 -19.90
C ALA A 331 9.87 -7.88 -20.11
N GLN A 332 9.48 -6.88 -19.32
CA GLN A 332 10.04 -5.54 -19.38
C GLN A 332 10.38 -5.02 -17.98
N PRO A 333 11.67 -4.82 -17.67
CA PRO A 333 12.86 -5.37 -18.38
C PRO A 333 13.00 -6.89 -18.17
N GLN A 334 13.91 -7.53 -18.92
CA GLN A 334 14.18 -8.98 -18.82
C GLN A 334 15.26 -9.33 -17.78
N LEU A 335 16.21 -8.41 -17.54
CA LEU A 335 17.24 -8.51 -16.50
C LEU A 335 17.09 -7.32 -15.55
N LEU A 336 16.99 -7.59 -14.26
CA LEU A 336 16.89 -6.58 -13.22
C LEU A 336 18.01 -6.72 -12.20
N THR A 337 18.37 -5.59 -11.60
CA THR A 337 19.29 -5.53 -10.47
C THR A 337 18.55 -4.93 -9.28
N ALA A 338 18.56 -5.62 -8.14
CA ALA A 338 17.99 -5.08 -6.91
C ALA A 338 18.95 -4.05 -6.27
N PRO A 339 18.43 -3.00 -5.61
CA PRO A 339 19.26 -2.05 -4.89
C PRO A 339 20.01 -2.74 -3.72
N GLN A 340 21.26 -2.35 -3.50
CA GLN A 340 22.06 -2.84 -2.37
C GLN A 340 21.84 -1.99 -1.11
N GLY A 341 22.11 -2.61 0.04
CA GLY A 341 22.12 -1.91 1.33
C GLY A 341 23.32 -0.97 1.44
N ASP A 342 23.25 -0.04 2.39
CA ASP A 342 24.27 0.97 2.66
C ASP A 342 25.42 0.49 3.57
N LYS A 343 25.34 -0.76 4.05
CA LYS A 343 26.35 -1.40 4.90
C LYS A 343 26.86 -2.69 4.23
N PRO A 344 28.08 -3.16 4.57
CA PRO A 344 28.64 -4.40 4.02
C PRO A 344 27.72 -5.61 4.18
N GLU A 345 27.07 -5.74 5.33
CA GLU A 345 26.15 -6.82 5.63
C GLU A 345 24.80 -6.26 6.06
N THR A 346 23.73 -6.77 5.46
CA THR A 346 22.38 -6.33 5.81
C THR A 346 21.32 -7.43 5.67
N SER A 347 20.15 -7.23 6.29
CA SER A 347 19.08 -8.25 6.35
C SER A 347 17.72 -7.74 5.85
N GLU A 348 17.64 -6.51 5.36
CA GLU A 348 16.43 -5.98 4.75
C GLU A 348 16.07 -6.75 3.47
N PRO A 349 14.78 -6.80 3.10
CA PRO A 349 14.37 -7.44 1.87
C PRO A 349 14.89 -6.71 0.64
N ARG A 350 15.05 -7.47 -0.45
CA ARG A 350 15.30 -6.93 -1.78
C ARG A 350 14.01 -7.04 -2.57
N HIS A 351 13.55 -5.91 -3.09
CA HIS A 351 12.35 -5.84 -3.92
C HIS A 351 12.74 -5.59 -5.37
N VAL A 352 12.18 -6.38 -6.27
CA VAL A 352 12.36 -6.26 -7.72
C VAL A 352 11.00 -6.32 -8.37
N GLU A 353 10.75 -5.42 -9.32
CA GLU A 353 9.47 -5.32 -9.99
C GLU A 353 9.64 -5.17 -11.50
N PHE A 354 8.84 -5.89 -12.27
CA PHE A 354 8.87 -5.87 -13.74
C PHE A 354 7.47 -6.05 -14.31
N GLU A 355 7.30 -5.76 -15.58
CA GLU A 355 6.04 -6.00 -16.29
C GLU A 355 6.14 -7.23 -17.18
N LEU A 356 5.06 -8.00 -17.21
CA LEU A 356 4.85 -9.08 -18.16
C LEU A 356 3.68 -8.73 -19.07
N HIS A 357 3.93 -8.77 -20.37
CA HIS A 357 2.89 -8.68 -21.39
C HIS A 357 2.51 -10.09 -21.82
N ALA A 358 1.24 -10.44 -21.61
CA ALA A 358 0.68 -11.72 -22.01
C ALA A 358 0.68 -11.83 -23.54
N ALA A 359 0.91 -13.04 -24.06
CA ALA A 359 0.74 -13.29 -25.49
C ALA A 359 -0.71 -13.00 -25.91
N ASN A 360 -0.91 -12.59 -27.17
CA ASN A 360 -2.23 -12.24 -27.70
C ASN A 360 -3.18 -13.45 -27.80
N ASP A 361 -2.62 -14.67 -27.82
CA ASP A 361 -3.30 -15.95 -27.90
C ASP A 361 -3.21 -16.78 -26.59
N ALA A 362 -2.63 -16.21 -25.53
CA ALA A 362 -2.53 -16.88 -24.24
C ALA A 362 -3.91 -17.11 -23.63
N SER A 363 -4.09 -18.25 -22.94
CA SER A 363 -5.30 -18.54 -22.16
C SER A 363 -4.98 -19.50 -21.01
N GLY A 364 -5.78 -19.44 -19.94
CA GLY A 364 -5.58 -20.28 -18.77
C GLY A 364 -4.35 -19.85 -17.95
N THR A 365 -3.74 -20.79 -17.24
CA THR A 365 -2.60 -20.50 -16.37
C THR A 365 -1.30 -20.73 -17.12
N SER A 366 -0.45 -19.70 -17.19
CA SER A 366 0.91 -19.77 -17.72
C SER A 366 1.92 -19.61 -16.58
N THR A 367 2.92 -20.49 -16.52
CA THR A 367 4.05 -20.34 -15.59
C THR A 367 5.28 -19.92 -16.38
N LEU A 368 5.85 -18.77 -16.04
CA LEU A 368 7.10 -18.26 -16.59
C LEU A 368 8.25 -18.65 -15.66
N SER A 369 9.41 -18.92 -16.24
CA SER A 369 10.62 -19.21 -15.49
C SER A 369 11.35 -17.90 -15.20
N ALA A 370 11.62 -17.62 -13.94
CA ALA A 370 12.58 -16.60 -13.54
C ALA A 370 13.58 -17.20 -12.57
N TYR A 371 14.75 -16.59 -12.43
CA TYR A 371 15.70 -16.96 -11.39
C TYR A 371 16.45 -15.74 -10.86
N ALA A 372 16.72 -15.75 -9.56
CA ALA A 372 17.56 -14.78 -8.90
C ALA A 372 18.97 -15.35 -8.69
N LEU A 373 19.98 -14.51 -8.87
CA LEU A 373 21.37 -14.77 -8.54
C LEU A 373 21.80 -13.78 -7.45
N TYR A 374 22.41 -14.28 -6.38
CA TYR A 374 22.77 -13.45 -5.24
C TYR A 374 23.93 -14.00 -4.42
N TYR A 375 24.60 -13.09 -3.72
CA TYR A 375 25.56 -13.41 -2.66
C TYR A 375 24.86 -13.35 -1.31
N VAL A 376 24.88 -14.46 -0.59
CA VAL A 376 24.26 -14.60 0.73
C VAL A 376 25.21 -15.34 1.67
N CYS A 377 25.19 -14.99 2.95
CA CYS A 377 25.99 -15.64 3.97
C CYS A 377 25.09 -16.22 5.07
N GLU A 378 25.54 -17.30 5.72
CA GLU A 378 24.82 -18.00 6.78
C GLU A 378 25.46 -17.68 8.15
N GLY A 379 24.72 -17.07 9.09
CA GLY A 379 25.22 -16.81 10.46
C GLY A 379 26.28 -15.69 10.57
N ALA A 380 26.53 -15.18 11.78
CA ALA A 380 27.51 -14.11 11.99
C ALA A 380 28.94 -14.62 11.75
N GLY A 381 29.55 -14.22 10.63
CA GLY A 381 30.88 -14.66 10.19
C GLY A 381 30.92 -16.01 9.47
N GLY A 382 29.78 -16.53 8.99
CA GLY A 382 29.76 -17.78 8.24
C GLY A 382 30.00 -17.61 6.74
N THR A 383 29.97 -18.73 6.02
CA THR A 383 30.41 -18.82 4.63
C THR A 383 29.46 -18.10 3.69
N CYS A 384 29.96 -17.11 2.97
CA CYS A 384 29.23 -16.48 1.87
C CYS A 384 29.30 -17.36 0.61
N SER A 385 28.16 -17.49 -0.08
CA SER A 385 28.05 -18.27 -1.31
C SER A 385 27.34 -17.46 -2.39
N PHE A 386 27.75 -17.67 -3.64
CA PHE A 386 27.01 -17.19 -4.81
C PHE A 386 26.01 -18.27 -5.23
N LEU A 387 24.72 -17.97 -5.06
CA LEU A 387 23.64 -18.95 -5.22
C LEU A 387 22.63 -18.48 -6.27
N ARG A 388 21.90 -19.46 -6.78
CA ARG A 388 20.75 -19.31 -7.66
C ARG A 388 19.48 -19.75 -6.95
N GLN A 389 18.40 -19.01 -7.14
CA GLN A 389 17.06 -19.42 -6.75
C GLN A 389 16.15 -19.36 -7.96
N ASP A 390 15.53 -20.49 -8.31
CA ASP A 390 14.49 -20.51 -9.33
C ASP A 390 13.18 -19.99 -8.72
N ILE A 391 12.55 -19.02 -9.40
CA ILE A 391 11.37 -18.27 -8.95
C ILE A 391 10.30 -18.40 -10.03
N PRO A 392 9.42 -19.42 -9.96
CA PRO A 392 8.34 -19.55 -10.92
C PRO A 392 7.34 -18.41 -10.75
N VAL A 393 6.92 -17.80 -11.86
CA VAL A 393 5.90 -16.75 -11.88
C VAL A 393 4.67 -17.27 -12.58
N THR A 394 3.54 -17.37 -11.87
CA THR A 394 2.29 -17.90 -12.41
C THR A 394 1.33 -16.77 -12.71
N VAL A 395 0.88 -16.68 -13.96
CA VAL A 395 -0.09 -15.67 -14.42
C VAL A 395 -1.32 -16.37 -14.99
N THR A 396 -2.51 -15.92 -14.58
CA THR A 396 -3.77 -16.41 -15.14
C THR A 396 -4.30 -15.46 -16.22
N VAL A 397 -4.53 -16.01 -17.40
CA VAL A 397 -5.11 -15.31 -18.55
C VAL A 397 -6.56 -15.76 -18.74
N ASP A 398 -7.48 -14.81 -18.67
CA ASP A 398 -8.90 -15.04 -18.90
C ASP A 398 -9.17 -15.40 -20.37
N LYS A 399 -10.25 -16.15 -20.62
CA LYS A 399 -10.63 -16.58 -21.97
C LYS A 399 -11.21 -15.47 -22.82
#